data_AF-A0A392RBU9-F1
#
_entry.id   AF-A0A392RBU9-F1
#
_cell.length_a   1.000
_cell.length_b   1.000
_cell.length_c   1.000
_cell.angle_alpha   90.00
_cell.angle_beta   90.00
_cell.angle_gamma   90.00
#
_symmetry.space_group_name_H-M   'P 1'
#
loop_
_entity.id
_entity.type
_entity.pdbx_description
1 polymer ?
#
loop_
_entity_poly.entity_id
_entity_poly.type
_entity_poly.pdbx_seq_one_letter_code
_entity_poly.pdbx_strand_id
1 'polypeptide(L)'
;MIQSLEDLLRACVLEQGVSWDSCLPLIEFTYNNSFHSSIGMAPFEALYGRRCRTPLCWYESGESVVLGPEIVQETTDKIKMIWEKMRTSQSRQKSYHDRRRKD
;
A
#
# COMPACT_ATOMS: atom_id res chain seq x y z
N MET A 1 -1.64 -9.77 8.23
CA MET A 1 -1.76 -8.34 8.61
C MET A 1 -0.40 -7.77 9.06
N ILE A 2 0.23 -8.27 10.13
CA ILE A 2 1.60 -7.88 10.53
C ILE A 2 2.66 -8.22 9.47
N GLN A 3 2.58 -9.40 8.87
CA GLN A 3 3.58 -9.87 7.90
C GLN A 3 3.64 -9.03 6.61
N SER A 4 2.51 -8.42 6.20
CA SER A 4 2.47 -7.58 4.99
C SER A 4 3.16 -6.24 5.18
N LEU A 5 3.07 -5.66 6.39
CA LEU A 5 3.79 -4.43 6.76
C LEU A 5 5.29 -4.71 6.83
N GLU A 6 5.66 -5.84 7.43
CA GLU A 6 7.05 -6.28 7.55
C GLU A 6 7.69 -6.54 6.18
N ASP A 7 6.97 -7.20 5.26
CA ASP A 7 7.45 -7.45 3.89
C ASP A 7 7.65 -6.12 3.12
N LEU A 8 6.77 -5.14 3.35
CA LEU A 8 6.87 -3.80 2.76
C LEU A 8 8.07 -3.02 3.29
N LEU A 9 8.30 -3.08 4.61
CA LEU A 9 9.47 -2.50 5.26
C LEU A 9 10.76 -3.13 4.74
N ARG A 10 10.83 -4.46 4.64
CA ARG A 10 12.00 -5.15 4.07
C ARG A 10 12.23 -4.76 2.61
N ALA A 11 11.19 -4.68 1.79
CA ALA A 11 11.34 -4.29 0.39
C ALA A 11 11.88 -2.85 0.25
N CYS A 12 11.40 -1.91 1.06
CA CYS A 12 11.91 -0.53 1.07
C CYS A 12 13.39 -0.47 1.49
N VAL A 13 13.75 -1.15 2.58
CA VAL A 13 15.12 -1.16 3.09
C VAL A 13 16.09 -1.84 2.11
N LEU A 14 15.66 -2.93 1.45
CA LEU A 14 16.53 -3.72 0.58
C LEU A 14 16.70 -3.13 -0.83
N GLU A 15 15.66 -2.57 -1.44
CA GLU A 15 15.75 -2.11 -2.83
C GLU A 15 16.14 -0.64 -2.97
N GLN A 16 15.83 0.17 -1.97
CA GLN A 16 15.82 1.61 -2.13
C GLN A 16 16.99 2.26 -1.35
N GLY A 17 17.64 1.51 -0.45
CA GLY A 17 18.79 1.98 0.34
C GLY A 17 18.50 3.19 1.22
N VAL A 18 17.23 3.60 1.31
CA VAL A 18 16.78 4.75 2.08
C VAL A 18 16.59 4.32 3.52
N SER A 19 16.82 5.26 4.43
CA SER A 19 16.65 5.02 5.85
C SER A 19 15.19 4.61 6.15
N TRP A 20 15.00 3.62 7.01
CA TRP A 20 13.66 3.06 7.29
C TRP A 20 12.66 4.13 7.74
N ASP A 21 13.14 5.18 8.42
CA ASP A 21 12.37 6.33 8.89
C ASP A 21 11.82 7.17 7.73
N SER A 22 12.57 7.29 6.63
CA SER A 22 12.13 8.06 5.46
C SER A 22 11.03 7.36 4.66
N CYS A 23 11.02 6.01 4.67
CA CYS A 23 9.99 5.22 4.01
C CYS A 23 8.76 4.95 4.89
N LEU A 24 8.88 5.13 6.21
CA LEU A 24 7.82 4.81 7.17
C LEU A 24 6.49 5.51 6.87
N PRO A 25 6.44 6.83 6.57
CA PRO A 25 5.19 7.51 6.25
C PRO A 25 4.48 6.92 5.02
N LEU A 26 5.25 6.52 3.99
CA LEU A 26 4.70 5.93 2.76
C LEU A 26 4.15 4.53 3.02
N ILE A 27 4.84 3.73 3.83
CA ILE A 27 4.40 2.37 4.16
C ILE A 27 3.14 2.40 5.01
N GLU A 28 3.12 3.24 6.06
CA GLU A 28 1.95 3.45 6.91
C GLU A 28 0.76 3.90 6.08
N PHE A 29 0.97 4.89 5.21
CA PHE A 29 -0.05 5.37 4.29
C PHE A 29 -0.57 4.27 3.38
N THR A 30 0.30 3.46 2.78
CA THR A 30 -0.13 2.37 1.90
C THR A 30 -0.92 1.32 2.68
N TYR A 31 -0.45 0.95 3.87
CA TYR A 31 -1.11 -0.04 4.72
C TYR A 31 -2.51 0.41 5.17
N ASN A 32 -2.65 1.68 5.58
CA ASN A 32 -3.91 2.24 6.05
C ASN A 32 -4.94 2.42 4.92
N ASN A 33 -4.50 2.54 3.66
CA ASN A 33 -5.36 2.78 2.51
C ASN A 33 -5.63 1.54 1.65
N SER A 34 -4.90 0.45 1.86
CA SER A 34 -5.14 -0.80 1.16
C SER A 34 -6.33 -1.56 1.72
N PHE A 35 -6.98 -2.33 0.86
CA PHE A 35 -8.10 -3.20 1.26
C PHE A 35 -7.63 -4.33 2.16
N HIS A 36 -8.31 -4.53 3.29
CA HIS A 36 -8.03 -5.63 4.21
C HIS A 36 -9.21 -6.59 4.23
N SER A 37 -8.98 -7.83 3.79
CA SER A 37 -10.03 -8.85 3.65
C SER A 37 -10.70 -9.24 4.97
N SER A 38 -10.03 -9.09 6.10
CA SER A 38 -10.58 -9.39 7.44
C SER A 38 -11.63 -8.37 7.90
N ILE A 39 -11.51 -7.11 7.47
CA ILE A 39 -12.45 -6.02 7.80
C ILE A 39 -13.34 -5.64 6.61
N GLY A 40 -13.05 -6.14 5.42
CA GLY A 40 -13.84 -5.91 4.20
C GLY A 40 -13.74 -4.49 3.63
N MET A 41 -12.79 -3.67 4.10
CA MET A 41 -12.52 -2.30 3.65
C MET A 41 -11.10 -1.88 4.03
N ALA A 42 -10.66 -0.67 3.70
CA ALA A 42 -9.38 -0.16 4.19
C ALA A 42 -9.48 0.29 5.66
N PRO A 43 -8.42 0.17 6.48
CA PRO A 43 -8.42 0.69 7.85
C PRO A 43 -8.79 2.18 7.94
N PHE A 44 -8.35 3.00 6.98
CA PHE A 44 -8.73 4.41 6.87
C PHE A 44 -10.24 4.58 6.66
N GLU A 45 -10.85 3.76 5.81
CA GLU A 45 -12.29 3.79 5.57
C GLU A 45 -13.08 3.39 6.81
N ALA A 46 -12.61 2.37 7.53
CA ALA A 46 -13.22 1.94 8.78
C ALA A 46 -13.16 3.01 9.86
N LEU A 47 -12.05 3.78 9.93
CA LEU A 47 -11.85 4.80 10.94
C LEU A 47 -12.62 6.10 10.64
N TYR A 48 -12.63 6.54 9.38
CA TYR A 48 -13.18 7.85 9.00
C TYR A 48 -14.49 7.77 8.24
N GLY A 49 -14.99 6.57 7.92
CA GLY A 49 -16.22 6.36 7.15
C GLY A 49 -16.16 6.84 5.71
N ARG A 50 -14.97 7.13 5.17
CA ARG A 50 -14.77 7.64 3.81
C ARG A 50 -13.48 7.10 3.22
N ARG A 51 -13.43 6.99 1.89
CA ARG A 51 -12.18 6.66 1.19
C ARG A 51 -11.17 7.78 1.34
N CYS A 52 -9.90 7.42 1.47
CA CYS A 52 -8.82 8.40 1.49
C CYS A 52 -8.70 9.11 0.15
N ARG A 53 -8.65 10.44 0.20
CA ARG A 53 -8.46 11.28 -0.99
C ARG A 53 -6.97 11.56 -1.14
N THR A 54 -6.30 10.65 -1.81
CA THR A 54 -4.87 10.76 -2.15
C THR A 54 -4.76 11.38 -3.55
N PRO A 55 -3.64 12.03 -3.94
CA PRO A 55 -3.45 12.48 -5.33
C PRO A 55 -3.61 11.37 -6.38
N LEU A 56 -3.52 10.10 -5.99
CA LEU A 56 -3.85 8.93 -6.81
C LEU A 56 -5.36 8.68 -6.93
N CYS A 57 -6.14 8.96 -5.89
CA CYS A 57 -7.60 8.89 -5.90
C CYS A 57 -8.24 10.12 -6.60
N TRP A 58 -7.46 11.19 -6.80
CA TRP A 58 -7.80 12.32 -7.66
C TRP A 58 -7.80 11.96 -9.15
N TYR A 59 -7.19 10.84 -9.55
CA TYR A 59 -7.35 10.37 -10.94
C TYR A 59 -8.77 9.82 -11.19
N GLU A 60 -9.45 9.30 -10.17
CA GLU A 60 -10.85 8.84 -10.27
C GLU A 60 -11.87 9.95 -9.95
N SER A 61 -11.50 10.90 -9.10
CA SER A 61 -12.29 12.10 -8.79
C SER A 61 -11.63 13.28 -9.47
N GLY A 62 -12.11 13.68 -10.66
CA GLY A 62 -11.52 14.65 -11.60
C GLY A 62 -11.16 16.07 -11.12
N GLU A 63 -10.87 16.25 -9.84
CA GLU A 63 -10.04 17.31 -9.31
C GLU A 63 -8.58 16.98 -9.67
N SER A 64 -7.82 17.92 -10.24
CA SER A 64 -6.39 17.75 -10.52
C SER A 64 -5.57 18.53 -9.47
N VAL A 65 -4.72 17.86 -8.68
CA VAL A 65 -3.78 18.58 -7.79
C VAL A 65 -2.67 19.12 -8.68
N VAL A 66 -2.42 20.41 -8.54
CA VAL A 66 -1.30 21.16 -9.10
C VAL A 66 0.01 20.73 -8.42
N LEU A 67 0.56 19.59 -8.79
CA LEU A 67 1.94 19.19 -8.49
C LEU A 67 2.64 18.91 -9.82
N GLY A 68 3.92 19.30 -9.94
CA GLY A 68 4.68 19.20 -11.18
C GLY A 68 4.64 17.77 -11.77
N PRO A 69 4.51 17.60 -13.10
CA PRO A 69 4.28 16.31 -13.73
C PRO A 69 5.30 15.22 -13.35
N GLU A 70 6.57 15.58 -13.19
CA GLU A 70 7.64 14.66 -12.82
C GLU A 70 7.50 14.11 -11.40
N ILE A 71 7.19 14.97 -10.42
CA ILE A 71 7.04 14.55 -9.02
C ILE A 71 5.79 13.67 -8.86
N VAL A 72 4.70 14.03 -9.56
CA VAL A 72 3.48 13.23 -9.58
C VAL A 72 3.75 11.86 -10.21
N GLN A 73 4.49 11.81 -11.31
CA GLN A 73 4.82 10.57 -12.01
C GLN A 73 5.73 9.68 -11.15
N GLU A 74 6.81 10.21 -10.59
CA GLU A 74 7.72 9.45 -9.74
C GLU A 74 7.01 8.88 -8.50
N THR A 75 6.16 9.69 -7.86
CA THR A 75 5.36 9.26 -6.71
C THR A 75 4.35 8.19 -7.12
N THR A 76 3.72 8.36 -8.29
CA THR A 76 2.76 7.38 -8.84
C THR A 76 3.42 6.03 -9.13
N ASP A 77 4.63 6.04 -9.69
CA ASP A 77 5.35 4.82 -10.05
C ASP A 77 5.88 4.08 -8.82
N LYS A 78 6.40 4.82 -7.82
CA LYS A 78 6.78 4.24 -6.52
C LYS A 78 5.58 3.61 -5.83
N ILE A 79 4.41 4.26 -5.89
CA ILE A 79 3.20 3.73 -5.26
C ILE A 79 2.66 2.51 -6.01
N LYS A 80 2.70 2.49 -7.36
CA LYS A 80 2.36 1.30 -8.15
C LYS A 80 3.25 0.11 -7.79
N MET A 81 4.56 0.32 -7.73
CA MET A 81 5.51 -0.72 -7.35
C MET A 81 5.22 -1.27 -5.95
N ILE A 82 4.93 -0.39 -4.98
CA ILE A 82 4.54 -0.78 -3.63
C ILE A 82 3.24 -1.61 -3.63
N TRP A 83 2.24 -1.21 -4.43
CA TRP A 83 0.97 -1.92 -4.57
C TRP A 83 1.13 -3.33 -5.14
N GLU A 84 1.94 -3.50 -6.18
CA GLU A 84 2.21 -4.80 -6.79
C GLU A 84 2.90 -5.76 -5.83
N LYS A 85 3.87 -5.25 -5.06
CA LYS A 85 4.54 -6.03 -4.00
C LYS A 85 3.58 -6.43 -2.89
N MET A 86 2.71 -5.51 -2.46
CA MET A 86 1.70 -5.81 -1.45
C MET A 86 0.75 -6.91 -1.94
N ARG A 87 0.25 -6.81 -3.18
CA ARG A 87 -0.62 -7.83 -3.79
C ARG A 87 0.07 -9.19 -3.86
N THR A 88 1.35 -9.19 -4.20
CA THR A 88 2.17 -10.42 -4.25
C THR A 88 2.34 -11.04 -2.86
N SER A 89 2.66 -10.24 -1.83
CA SER A 89 2.75 -10.72 -0.44
C SER A 89 1.40 -11.28 0.05
N GLN A 90 0.28 -10.59 -0.20
CA GLN A 90 -1.05 -11.07 0.16
C GLN A 90 -1.40 -12.39 -0.52
N SER A 91 -1.08 -12.54 -1.81
CA SER A 91 -1.30 -13.79 -2.55
C SER A 91 -0.49 -14.95 -1.95
N ARG A 92 0.78 -14.71 -1.60
CA ARG A 92 1.64 -15.72 -0.93
C ARG A 92 1.07 -16.12 0.43
N GLN A 93 0.66 -15.16 1.26
CA GLN A 93 0.03 -15.44 2.56
C GLN A 93 -1.24 -16.28 2.39
N LYS A 94 -2.10 -15.93 1.43
CA LYS A 94 -3.31 -16.69 1.14
C LYS A 94 -2.98 -18.13 0.72
N SER A 95 -2.01 -18.33 -0.17
CA SER A 95 -1.54 -19.66 -0.59
C SER A 95 -1.02 -20.50 0.59
N TYR A 96 -0.24 -19.91 1.50
CA TYR A 96 0.23 -20.61 2.70
C TYR A 96 -0.91 -21.00 3.65
N HIS A 97 -1.88 -20.10 3.86
CA HIS A 97 -3.06 -20.39 4.66
C HIS A 97 -3.96 -21.48 4.04
N ASP A 98 -4.15 -21.46 2.72
CA ASP A 98 -4.97 -22.44 2.00
C ASP A 98 -4.32 -23.82 1.98
N ARG A 99 -2.98 -23.92 1.86
CA ARG A 99 -2.25 -25.19 2.01
C ARG A 99 -2.41 -25.77 3.42
N ARG A 100 -2.33 -24.95 4.46
CA ARG A 100 -2.46 -25.38 5.87
C ARG A 100 -3.89 -25.75 6.30
N ARG A 101 -4.92 -25.49 5.48
CA ARG A 101 -6.32 -25.89 5.75
C ARG A 101 -6.72 -27.20 5.08
N LYS A 102 -5.90 -27.72 4.17
CA LYS A 102 -6.18 -28.95 3.42
C LYS A 102 -5.56 -30.21 4.07
N ASP A 103 -4.72 -30.02 5.07
CA ASP A 103 -4.21 -31.06 5.98
C ASP A 103 -5.10 -31.13 7.23
#